data_AF-A0A2J4P5Y8-F1
#
_entry.id   AF-A0A2J4P5Y8-F1
#
_cell.length_a   1.000
_cell.length_b   1.000
_cell.length_c   1.000
_cell.angle_alpha   90.00
_cell.angle_beta   90.00
_cell.angle_gamma   90.00
#
_symmetry.space_group_name_H-M   'P 1'
#
loop_
_entity.id
_entity.type
_entity.pdbx_description
1 polymer ?
#
loop_
_entity_poly.entity_id
_entity_poly.type
_entity_poly.pdbx_seq_one_letter_code
_entity_poly.pdbx_strand_id
1 'polypeptide(L)'
;HNTAAGVFGQLCVMEGTVTYYGFADEQATEPEAKVVINAGQFATSPPQYWHRIELSDDAQFNINFWVADDADGESGLFHARKG
;
A
#
# COMPACT_ATOMS: atom_id res chain seq x y z
N HIS A 1 9.41 0.43 0.73
CA HIS A 1 8.97 0.91 -0.59
C HIS A 1 8.00 2.06 -0.42
N ASN A 2 7.82 2.91 -1.44
CA ASN A 2 6.79 3.93 -1.48
C ASN A 2 5.90 3.77 -2.71
N THR A 3 4.71 4.37 -2.67
CA THR A 3 3.84 4.51 -3.85
C THR A 3 4.27 5.72 -4.68
N ALA A 4 3.97 5.70 -5.98
CA ALA A 4 4.23 6.84 -6.85
C ALA A 4 3.46 8.10 -6.41
N ALA A 5 3.92 9.27 -6.85
CA ALA A 5 3.22 10.54 -6.61
C ALA A 5 1.77 10.44 -7.10
N GLY A 6 0.82 10.91 -6.28
CA GLY A 6 -0.62 10.86 -6.59
C GLY A 6 -1.29 9.49 -6.42
N VAL A 7 -0.55 8.44 -6.06
CA VAL A 7 -1.10 7.08 -5.90
C VAL A 7 -1.30 6.73 -4.42
N PHE A 8 -2.55 6.55 -4.03
CA PHE A 8 -2.92 5.99 -2.74
C PHE A 8 -3.00 4.46 -2.82
N GLY A 9 -2.32 3.79 -1.89
CA GLY A 9 -2.45 2.34 -1.73
C GLY A 9 -3.49 2.03 -0.67
N GLN A 10 -4.45 1.17 -0.95
CA GLN A 10 -5.36 0.59 0.05
C GLN A 10 -5.05 -0.88 0.19
N LEU A 11 -4.60 -1.31 1.38
CA LEU A 11 -4.29 -2.69 1.71
C LEU A 11 -5.49 -3.30 2.45
N CYS A 12 -6.11 -4.31 1.87
CA CYS A 12 -7.23 -5.05 2.45
C CYS A 12 -6.77 -6.46 2.84
N VAL A 13 -7.02 -6.87 4.08
CA VAL A 13 -6.63 -8.20 4.59
C VAL A 13 -7.87 -9.09 4.64
N MET A 14 -7.81 -10.28 4.05
CA MET A 14 -8.90 -11.26 4.02
C MET A 14 -8.64 -12.41 4.99
N GLU A 15 -7.38 -12.76 5.23
CA GLU A 15 -6.97 -13.81 6.17
C GLU A 15 -5.63 -13.44 6.82
N GLY A 16 -5.37 -13.95 8.02
CA GLY A 16 -4.17 -13.64 8.78
C GLY A 16 -4.07 -12.18 9.22
N THR A 17 -2.84 -11.68 9.32
CA THR A 17 -2.52 -10.34 9.83
C THR A 17 -1.40 -9.70 9.02
N VAL A 18 -1.56 -8.41 8.72
CA VAL A 18 -0.52 -7.59 8.09
C VAL A 18 -0.12 -6.47 9.05
N THR A 19 1.17 -6.39 9.36
CA THR A 19 1.73 -5.28 10.13
C THR A 19 2.38 -4.28 9.19
N TYR A 20 1.84 -3.06 9.18
CA TYR A 20 2.33 -1.94 8.41
C TYR A 20 3.24 -1.07 9.27
N TYR A 21 4.42 -0.75 8.75
CA TYR A 21 5.40 0.14 9.36
C TYR A 21 5.60 1.35 8.44
N GLY A 22 5.27 2.54 8.92
CA GLY A 22 5.52 3.82 8.25
C GLY A 22 6.82 4.45 8.71
N PHE A 23 7.54 5.08 7.78
CA PHE A 23 8.84 5.71 7.99
C PHE A 23 8.81 7.14 7.45
N ALA A 24 9.54 8.04 8.11
CA ALA A 24 9.67 9.42 7.66
C ALA A 24 10.38 9.53 6.30
N ASP A 25 11.38 8.68 6.07
CA ASP A 25 12.20 8.64 4.86
C ASP A 25 12.80 7.25 4.61
N GLU A 26 13.61 7.12 3.54
CA GLU A 26 14.28 5.87 3.14
C GLU A 26 15.37 5.41 4.14
N GLN A 27 16.01 6.34 4.84
CA GLN A 27 17.13 6.08 5.75
C GLN A 27 16.67 5.81 7.19
N ALA A 28 15.43 6.14 7.50
CA ALA A 28 14.83 5.90 8.81
C ALA A 28 14.85 4.40 9.16
N THR A 29 15.57 4.07 10.23
CA THR A 29 15.66 2.70 10.76
C THR A 29 14.54 2.38 11.74
N GLU A 30 13.97 3.40 12.38
CA GLU A 30 12.85 3.29 13.31
C GLU A 30 11.54 3.73 12.65
N PRO A 31 10.48 2.90 12.73
CA PRO A 31 9.19 3.27 12.19
C PRO A 31 8.51 4.31 13.08
N GLU A 32 8.02 5.39 12.48
CA GLU A 32 7.23 6.42 13.18
C GLU A 32 5.77 5.98 13.39
N ALA A 33 5.28 5.08 12.53
CA ALA A 33 3.93 4.54 12.60
C ALA A 33 3.97 3.01 12.52
N LYS A 34 3.22 2.35 13.40
CA LYS A 34 2.99 0.91 13.36
C LYS A 34 1.50 0.64 13.43
N VAL A 35 0.98 -0.06 12.43
CA VAL A 35 -0.44 -0.41 12.33
C VAL A 35 -0.58 -1.91 12.10
N VAL A 36 -1.40 -2.58 12.90
CA VAL A 36 -1.72 -4.00 12.72
C VAL A 36 -3.09 -4.10 12.07
N ILE A 37 -3.16 -4.76 10.92
CA ILE A 37 -4.35 -4.88 10.09
C ILE A 37 -4.76 -6.36 10.09
N ASN A 38 -5.88 -6.68 10.72
CA ASN A 38 -6.38 -8.05 10.81
C ASN A 38 -7.33 -8.36 9.65
N ALA A 39 -7.63 -9.64 9.45
CA ALA A 39 -8.65 -10.10 8.52
C ALA A 39 -9.97 -9.31 8.64
N GLY A 40 -10.51 -8.88 7.50
CA GLY A 40 -11.70 -8.03 7.39
C GLY A 40 -11.43 -6.52 7.55
N GLN A 41 -10.17 -6.12 7.82
CA GLN A 41 -9.78 -4.72 7.95
C GLN A 41 -8.96 -4.25 6.75
N PHE A 42 -8.88 -2.93 6.59
CA PHE A 42 -8.03 -2.30 5.60
C PHE A 42 -7.28 -1.09 6.17
N ALA A 43 -6.17 -0.74 5.55
CA ALA A 43 -5.44 0.50 5.81
C ALA A 43 -5.10 1.22 4.49
N THR A 44 -4.94 2.53 4.56
CA THR A 44 -4.57 3.37 3.42
C THR A 44 -3.19 3.96 3.63
N SER A 45 -2.30 3.78 2.64
CA SER A 45 -0.99 4.41 2.56
C SER A 45 -1.08 5.67 1.70
N PRO A 46 -0.66 6.83 2.22
CA PRO A 46 -0.58 8.06 1.42
C PRO A 46 0.49 7.96 0.32
N PRO A 47 0.40 8.79 -0.75
CA PRO A 47 1.38 8.84 -1.82
C PRO A 47 2.78 9.16 -1.31
N GLN A 48 3.80 8.54 -1.92
CA GLN A 48 5.22 8.76 -1.61
C GLN A 48 5.64 8.47 -0.16
N TYR A 49 4.76 7.86 0.64
CA TYR A 49 5.06 7.54 2.03
C TYR A 49 5.85 6.23 2.13
N TRP A 50 6.98 6.29 2.84
CA TRP A 50 7.87 5.16 3.00
C TRP A 50 7.27 4.16 3.97
N HIS A 51 7.13 2.92 3.52
CA HIS A 51 6.58 1.88 4.36
C HIS A 51 7.15 0.49 4.07
N ARG A 52 6.99 -0.38 5.07
CA ARG A 52 7.28 -1.80 5.02
C ARG A 52 6.10 -2.57 5.57
N ILE A 53 5.76 -3.70 4.95
CA ILE A 53 4.76 -4.62 5.46
C ILE A 53 5.43 -5.89 5.96
N GLU A 54 4.90 -6.45 7.03
CA GLU A 54 5.26 -7.75 7.59
C GLU A 54 3.99 -8.59 7.64
N LEU A 55 4.10 -9.83 7.16
CA LEU A 55 2.98 -10.72 6.93
C LEU A 55 3.04 -11.87 7.94
N SER A 56 1.90 -12.26 8.49
CA SER A 56 1.79 -13.56 9.16
C SER A 56 1.84 -14.71 8.12
N ASP A 57 2.14 -15.92 8.58
CA ASP A 57 2.29 -17.10 7.71
C ASP A 57 1.02 -17.44 6.92
N ASP A 58 -0.14 -17.08 7.46
CA ASP A 58 -1.49 -17.27 6.89
C ASP A 58 -2.04 -16.01 6.21
N ALA A 59 -1.24 -14.94 6.07
CA ALA A 59 -1.73 -13.66 5.56
C ALA A 59 -2.17 -13.74 4.10
N GLN A 60 -3.44 -13.44 3.84
CA GLN A 60 -3.97 -13.16 2.52
C GLN A 60 -4.48 -11.72 2.48
N PHE A 61 -3.98 -10.94 1.53
CA PHE A 61 -4.34 -9.54 1.36
C PHE A 61 -4.30 -9.14 -0.13
N ASN A 62 -5.00 -8.08 -0.48
CA ASN A 62 -4.89 -7.43 -1.78
C ASN A 62 -4.59 -5.95 -1.59
N ILE A 63 -3.99 -5.34 -2.61
CA ILE A 63 -3.73 -3.90 -2.63
C ILE A 63 -4.50 -3.29 -3.80
N ASN A 64 -5.33 -2.30 -3.50
CA ASN A 64 -5.99 -1.46 -4.50
C ASN A 64 -5.18 -0.17 -4.63
N PHE A 65 -4.89 0.24 -5.87
CA PHE A 65 -4.22 1.51 -6.14
C PHE A 65 -5.23 2.52 -6.67
N TRP A 66 -5.32 3.65 -5.99
CA TRP A 66 -6.21 4.75 -6.32
C TRP A 66 -5.38 5.93 -6.80
N VAL A 67 -5.81 6.54 -7.90
CA VAL A 67 -5.23 7.78 -8.43
C VAL A 67 -6.35 8.79 -8.43
N ALA A 68 -6.08 9.99 -7.91
CA ALA A 68 -7.02 11.09 -8.10
C ALA A 68 -7.03 11.41 -9.59
N ASP A 69 -8.20 11.44 -10.21
CA ASP A 69 -8.37 11.90 -11.58
C ASP A 69 -8.01 13.38 -11.59
N ASP A 70 -6.74 13.70 -11.92
CA ASP A 70 -6.48 14.98 -12.54
C ASP A 70 -7.24 14.90 -13.86
N ALA A 71 -8.34 15.65 -13.93
CA ALA A 71 -9.08 15.88 -15.14
C ALA A 71 -8.17 16.59 -16.15
N ASP A 72 -7.25 15.86 -16.77
CA ASP A 72 -6.54 16.19 -18.00
C ASP A 72 -5.85 14.92 -18.53
N GLY A 73 -6.61 14.22 -19.38
CA GLY A 73 -6.15 13.65 -20.65
C GLY A 73 -4.88 12.78 -20.68
N GLU A 74 -5.10 11.50 -21.01
CA GLU A 74 -4.12 10.56 -21.57
C GLU A 74 -3.10 9.93 -20.62
N SER A 75 -3.43 8.74 -20.10
CA SER A 75 -2.61 7.50 -20.24
C SER A 75 -3.02 6.39 -19.26
N GLY A 76 -4.33 6.19 -19.05
CA GLY A 76 -4.85 5.07 -18.26
C GLY A 76 -5.00 3.78 -19.08
N LEU A 77 -3.90 3.15 -19.51
CA LEU A 77 -3.92 1.81 -20.14
C LEU A 77 -2.69 0.98 -19.71
N PHE A 78 -2.65 0.57 -18.45
CA PHE A 78 -1.76 -0.52 -18.03
C PHE A 78 -2.43 -1.86 -18.35
N HIS A 79 -2.19 -2.36 -19.57
CA HIS A 79 -2.49 -3.75 -19.92
C HIS A 79 -1.50 -4.68 -19.22
N ALA A 80 -1.94 -5.37 -18.17
CA ALA A 80 -1.26 -6.57 -17.67
C ALA A 80 -1.33 -7.66 -18.76
N ARG A 81 -0.26 -7.81 -19.55
CA ARG A 81 -0.10 -8.94 -20.47
C ARG A 81 0.12 -10.21 -19.66
N LYS A 82 -0.82 -11.16 -19.81
CA LYS A 82 -0.69 -12.56 -19.41
C LYS A 82 0.36 -13.24 -20.32
N GLY A 83 1.33 -13.93 -19.72
CA GLY A 83 2.25 -14.86 -20.37
C GLY A 83 2.19 -16.20 -19.66
#